data_AF-A0AAU5M092-F1
#
_entry.id   AF-A0AAU5M092-F1
#
_cell.length_a   1.000
_cell.length_b   1.000
_cell.length_c   1.000
_cell.angle_alpha   90.00
_cell.angle_beta   90.00
_cell.angle_gamma   90.00
#
_symmetry.space_group_name_H-M   'P 1'
#
loop_
_entity.id
_entity.type
_entity.pdbx_description
1 polymer ?
#
loop_
_entity_poly.entity_id
_entity_poly.type
_entity_poly.pdbx_seq_one_letter_code
_entity_poly.pdbx_strand_id
1 'polypeptide(L)'
;MSVRRLCAAFTVEHFPTGAIPAEATVHRRLNGEGLANHWPLVPAVIAVCTPAAERRRVTRQAEELNRKARRDPTLLEPDSARHEDLLALKSTNSRLRNKLVEAREGLATQTDHRLRAERSLLQVHQLNLLLLRMLASPSAADGSPGVHDSAKLAHLEQQLSQLRAANLDGSRLLSESERRISNLERVLAIREGTSSTSSGRSPTSHPQPPRQDRAIPLAFAQAIRALDPDGRLFADVFRRTLDTLYDGAHTGRFRWDQLLKTEKTHLGTLVEIELRRAFPFRDGQYLDFEHEGFEFDLKFSVSNNWMIPAELIGKLCMLVTVNDSRSIWSAGVLEITPGLVRQGTNRDGKATLTPEGRAAIEWIHLEAQLPENVLLHMPAEDVSHIFKPRSAQGRVNELLRRAEGKLIRHVTTEAVAMQQDAARRVRFARQALQPEGILVLDRRHRELAAHLELPVPDQNEVVSVRVALVDDQDPDERPAFHADGGRWAIARPEDPTVPAPLLTRAT
;
A
#
# COMPACT_ATOMS: atom_id res chain seq x y z
N MET A 1 -25.34 19.42 20.05
CA MET A 1 -25.54 20.36 18.92
C MET A 1 -24.23 20.43 18.13
N SER A 2 -24.25 20.37 16.78
CA SER A 2 -23.01 20.51 15.99
C SER A 2 -22.54 21.98 15.95
N VAL A 3 -21.24 22.22 15.77
CA VAL A 3 -20.68 23.60 15.69
C VAL A 3 -21.34 24.40 14.57
N ARG A 4 -21.56 23.79 13.40
CA ARG A 4 -22.28 24.40 12.29
C ARG A 4 -23.71 24.83 12.65
N ARG A 5 -24.46 23.98 13.39
CA ARG A 5 -25.81 24.33 13.86
C ARG A 5 -25.78 25.42 14.93
N LEU A 6 -24.78 25.41 15.81
CA LEU A 6 -24.56 26.42 16.83
C LEU A 6 -24.27 27.79 16.22
N CYS A 7 -23.38 27.86 15.22
CA CYS A 7 -23.07 29.10 14.49
C CYS A 7 -24.29 29.66 13.76
N ALA A 8 -25.12 28.79 13.16
CA ALA A 8 -26.36 29.21 12.49
C ALA A 8 -27.42 29.77 13.45
N ALA A 9 -27.32 29.46 14.75
CA ALA A 9 -28.23 29.96 15.79
C ALA A 9 -27.74 31.26 16.46
N PHE A 10 -26.53 31.73 16.13
CA PHE A 10 -26.06 33.03 16.61
C PHE A 10 -26.72 34.17 15.85
N THR A 11 -27.02 35.24 16.58
CA THR A 11 -27.63 36.46 16.08
C THR A 11 -26.84 37.67 16.55
N VAL A 12 -27.10 38.84 15.98
CA VAL A 12 -26.43 40.10 16.35
C VAL A 12 -26.68 40.44 17.83
N GLU A 13 -27.82 40.04 18.39
CA GLU A 13 -28.15 40.22 19.81
C GLU A 13 -27.19 39.46 20.75
N HIS A 14 -26.60 38.36 20.28
CA HIS A 14 -25.63 37.60 21.05
C HIS A 14 -24.24 38.24 21.08
N PHE A 15 -23.95 39.18 20.16
CA PHE A 15 -22.66 39.85 20.01
C PHE A 15 -22.85 41.37 19.86
N PRO A 16 -23.31 42.08 20.90
CA PRO A 16 -23.67 43.51 20.80
C PRO A 16 -22.48 44.44 20.54
N THR A 17 -21.24 43.98 20.79
CA THR A 17 -20.00 44.77 20.66
C THR A 17 -19.05 44.24 19.59
N GLY A 18 -19.48 43.32 18.71
CA GLY A 18 -18.61 42.74 17.70
C GLY A 18 -19.32 41.91 16.63
N ALA A 19 -18.57 41.48 15.61
CA ALA A 19 -19.11 40.61 14.57
C ALA A 19 -19.34 39.17 15.08
N ILE A 20 -20.35 38.50 14.53
CA ILE A 20 -20.57 37.07 14.79
C ILE A 20 -19.33 36.30 14.33
N PRO A 21 -18.69 35.49 15.21
CA PRO A 21 -17.45 34.79 14.86
C PRO A 21 -17.70 33.74 13.77
N ALA A 22 -16.76 33.63 12.82
CA ALA A 22 -16.78 32.58 11.81
C ALA A 22 -16.75 31.17 12.45
N GLU A 23 -17.32 30.18 11.75
CA GLU A 23 -17.42 28.79 12.23
C GLU A 23 -16.06 28.22 12.68
N ALA A 24 -14.99 28.50 11.91
CA ALA A 24 -13.63 28.10 12.26
C ALA A 24 -13.11 28.72 13.58
N THR A 25 -13.55 29.93 13.92
CA THR A 25 -13.19 30.60 15.17
C THR A 25 -13.97 30.01 16.34
N VAL A 26 -15.28 29.77 16.19
CA VAL A 26 -16.09 29.11 17.22
C VAL A 26 -15.56 27.70 17.50
N HIS A 27 -15.22 26.94 16.45
CA HIS A 27 -14.63 25.62 16.56
C HIS A 27 -13.32 25.63 17.35
N ARG A 28 -12.39 26.56 17.06
CA ARG A 28 -11.11 26.66 17.80
C ARG A 28 -11.33 26.98 19.28
N ARG A 29 -12.19 27.96 19.57
CA ARG A 29 -12.45 28.44 20.95
C ARG A 29 -13.13 27.37 21.81
N LEU A 30 -14.05 26.59 21.25
CA LEU A 30 -14.68 25.46 21.94
C LEU A 30 -13.72 24.28 22.19
N ASN A 31 -12.62 24.17 21.43
CA ASN A 31 -11.58 23.17 21.62
C ASN A 31 -10.44 23.65 22.53
N GLY A 32 -10.63 24.75 23.27
CA GLY A 32 -9.69 25.23 24.28
C GLY A 32 -8.64 26.21 23.77
N GLU A 33 -8.58 26.51 22.48
CA GLU A 33 -7.63 27.49 21.95
C GLU A 33 -8.10 28.92 22.22
N GLY A 34 -7.42 29.67 23.09
CA GLY A 34 -7.56 31.13 23.22
C GLY A 34 -8.95 31.65 23.60
N LEU A 35 -9.77 30.85 24.30
CA LEU A 35 -11.12 31.24 24.76
C LEU A 35 -11.07 32.47 25.69
N ALA A 36 -10.00 32.61 26.49
CA ALA A 36 -9.79 33.76 27.37
C ALA A 36 -9.81 35.12 26.64
N ASN A 37 -9.38 35.14 25.37
CA ASN A 37 -9.31 36.32 24.53
C ASN A 37 -10.62 36.59 23.77
N HIS A 38 -11.65 35.76 23.96
CA HIS A 38 -12.90 35.82 23.21
C HIS A 38 -14.11 35.47 24.09
N TRP A 39 -14.16 36.08 25.28
CA TRP A 39 -15.19 35.87 26.30
C TRP A 39 -16.65 36.04 25.83
N PRO A 40 -17.00 36.99 24.92
CA PRO A 40 -18.38 37.16 24.45
C PRO A 40 -19.02 35.90 23.83
N LEU A 41 -18.21 34.92 23.42
CA LEU A 41 -18.70 33.63 22.92
C LEU A 41 -19.38 32.78 24.01
N VAL A 42 -18.94 32.88 25.26
CA VAL A 42 -19.46 32.03 26.34
C VAL A 42 -20.92 32.35 26.67
N PRO A 43 -21.33 33.63 26.88
CA PRO A 43 -22.74 33.98 27.03
C PRO A 43 -23.60 33.61 25.81
N ALA A 44 -23.07 33.77 24.59
CA ALA A 44 -23.78 33.41 23.36
C ALA A 44 -24.09 31.91 23.27
N VAL A 45 -23.12 31.06 23.62
CA VAL A 45 -23.30 29.60 23.66
C VAL A 45 -24.31 29.21 24.74
N ILE A 46 -24.27 29.82 25.92
CA ILE A 46 -25.24 29.55 27.00
C ILE A 46 -26.65 29.97 26.56
N ALA A 47 -26.81 31.10 25.87
CA ALA A 47 -28.10 31.55 25.38
C ALA A 47 -28.72 30.56 24.38
N VAL A 48 -27.91 30.00 23.48
CA VAL A 48 -28.36 29.06 22.44
C VAL A 48 -28.56 27.63 22.97
N CYS A 49 -27.65 27.14 23.81
CA CYS A 49 -27.60 25.73 24.20
C CYS A 49 -28.30 25.41 25.52
N THR A 50 -28.64 26.42 26.33
CA THR A 50 -29.19 26.21 27.67
C THR A 50 -30.65 26.70 27.77
N PRO A 51 -31.57 25.88 28.33
CA PRO A 51 -32.95 26.28 28.60
C PRO A 51 -33.03 27.55 29.48
N ALA A 52 -34.03 28.40 29.24
CA ALA A 52 -34.15 29.71 29.89
C ALA A 52 -34.12 29.66 31.43
N ALA A 53 -34.71 28.62 32.02
CA ALA A 53 -34.74 28.40 33.46
C ALA A 53 -33.33 28.18 34.07
N GLU A 54 -32.38 27.65 33.30
CA GLU A 54 -31.05 27.26 33.79
C GLU A 54 -29.94 28.25 33.41
N ARG A 55 -30.18 29.15 32.44
CA ARG A 55 -29.18 30.11 31.95
C ARG A 55 -28.50 30.89 33.08
N ARG A 56 -29.28 31.40 34.05
CA ARG A 56 -28.74 32.17 35.19
C ARG A 56 -27.78 31.37 36.09
N ARG A 57 -27.96 30.06 36.19
CA ARG A 57 -27.08 29.18 36.97
C ARG A 57 -25.80 28.88 36.19
N VAL A 58 -25.95 28.53 34.91
CA VAL A 58 -24.82 28.18 34.03
C VAL A 58 -23.91 29.39 33.77
N THR A 59 -24.48 30.59 33.59
CA THR A 59 -23.69 31.83 33.47
C THR A 59 -22.85 32.09 34.71
N ARG A 60 -23.44 31.99 35.91
CA ARG A 60 -22.69 32.14 37.18
C ARG A 60 -21.58 31.11 37.33
N GLN A 61 -21.82 29.87 36.92
CA GLN A 61 -20.81 28.82 36.94
C GLN A 61 -19.65 29.10 35.96
N ALA A 62 -19.96 29.60 34.76
CA ALA A 62 -18.95 29.97 33.77
C ALA A 62 -18.08 31.15 34.25
N GLU A 63 -18.69 32.17 34.85
CA GLU A 63 -17.99 33.31 35.45
C GLU A 63 -17.07 32.88 36.60
N GLU A 64 -17.52 31.96 37.45
CA GLU A 64 -16.72 31.40 38.54
C GLU A 64 -15.50 30.63 38.02
N LEU A 65 -15.68 29.81 36.98
CA LEU A 65 -14.59 29.06 36.34
C LEU A 65 -13.57 30.01 35.69
N ASN A 66 -14.02 31.07 35.04
CA ASN A 66 -13.13 32.08 34.46
C ASN A 66 -12.39 32.87 35.54
N ARG A 67 -13.06 33.20 36.66
CA ARG A 67 -12.43 33.85 37.82
C ARG A 67 -11.36 32.97 38.45
N LYS A 68 -11.61 31.66 38.59
CA LYS A 68 -10.62 30.68 39.08
C LYS A 68 -9.43 30.59 38.12
N ALA A 69 -9.67 30.45 36.81
CA ALA A 69 -8.62 30.39 35.80
C ALA A 69 -7.75 31.65 35.71
N ARG A 70 -8.28 32.83 36.11
CA ARG A 70 -7.52 34.09 36.15
C ARG A 70 -6.74 34.32 37.45
N ARG A 71 -7.21 33.76 38.58
CA ARG A 71 -6.56 33.93 39.90
C ARG A 71 -5.44 32.92 40.14
N ASP A 72 -5.51 31.77 39.50
CA ASP A 72 -4.53 30.71 39.61
C ASP A 72 -4.28 30.18 38.19
N PRO A 73 -3.32 30.75 37.43
CA PRO A 73 -2.90 30.20 36.14
C PRO A 73 -2.20 28.87 36.45
N THR A 74 -3.00 27.83 36.67
CA THR A 74 -2.52 26.55 37.12
C THR A 74 -1.52 26.02 36.10
N LEU A 75 -0.24 26.02 36.46
CA LEU A 75 0.67 24.95 36.04
C LEU A 75 0.05 23.67 36.59
N LEU A 76 -0.86 23.09 35.82
CA LEU A 76 -1.33 21.73 36.06
C LEU A 76 -0.12 20.84 35.82
N GLU A 77 0.67 20.59 36.86
CA GLU A 77 1.38 19.32 36.91
C GLU A 77 0.31 18.23 36.79
N PRO A 78 0.37 17.41 35.74
CA PRO A 78 -0.60 16.35 35.59
C PRO A 78 -0.40 15.40 36.76
N ASP A 79 -1.47 15.17 37.52
CA ASP A 79 -1.59 14.03 38.43
C ASP A 79 -1.20 12.78 37.61
N SER A 80 0.03 12.33 37.80
CA SER A 80 0.75 11.46 36.85
C SER A 80 0.01 10.15 36.63
N ALA A 81 -0.66 9.67 37.67
CA ALA A 81 -1.55 8.51 37.62
C ALA A 81 -2.75 8.72 36.67
N ARG A 82 -3.40 9.89 36.72
CA ARG A 82 -4.56 10.18 35.84
C ARG A 82 -4.13 10.42 34.39
N HIS A 83 -2.92 10.93 34.17
CA HIS A 83 -2.37 11.11 32.82
C HIS A 83 -1.97 9.78 32.18
N GLU A 84 -1.32 8.89 32.94
CA GLU A 84 -1.03 7.52 32.52
C GLU A 84 -2.31 6.74 32.24
N ASP A 85 -3.32 6.82 33.11
CA ASP A 85 -4.62 6.19 32.88
C ASP A 85 -5.30 6.72 31.61
N LEU A 86 -5.23 8.04 31.36
CA LEU A 86 -5.80 8.66 30.16
C LEU A 86 -5.05 8.26 28.89
N LEU A 87 -3.72 8.09 28.96
CA LEU A 87 -2.89 7.60 27.86
C LEU A 87 -3.15 6.11 27.58
N ALA A 88 -3.29 5.30 28.63
CA ALA A 88 -3.66 3.89 28.54
C ALA A 88 -5.07 3.72 27.93
N LEU A 89 -6.03 4.53 28.35
CA LEU A 89 -7.38 4.57 27.78
C LEU A 89 -7.38 5.03 26.31
N LYS A 90 -6.57 6.04 25.96
CA LYS A 90 -6.42 6.49 24.56
C LYS A 90 -5.76 5.43 23.68
N SER A 91 -4.69 4.79 24.15
CA SER A 91 -4.02 3.68 23.46
C SER A 91 -4.98 2.51 23.24
N THR A 92 -5.76 2.16 24.27
CA THR A 92 -6.77 1.11 24.19
C THR A 92 -7.88 1.49 23.19
N ASN A 93 -8.34 2.74 23.19
CA ASN A 93 -9.37 3.20 22.25
C ASN A 93 -8.86 3.21 20.80
N SER A 94 -7.60 3.61 20.57
CA SER A 94 -6.95 3.53 19.25
C SER A 94 -6.81 2.08 18.77
N ARG A 95 -6.38 1.16 19.64
CA ARG A 95 -6.31 -0.28 19.31
C ARG A 95 -7.69 -0.84 18.97
N LEU A 96 -8.71 -0.52 19.76
CA LEU A 96 -10.08 -0.95 19.50
C LEU A 96 -10.63 -0.37 18.20
N ARG A 97 -10.30 0.88 17.86
CA ARG A 97 -10.66 1.49 16.58
C ARG A 97 -9.97 0.82 15.39
N ASN A 98 -8.68 0.51 15.50
CA ASN A 98 -7.96 -0.20 14.44
C ASN A 98 -8.53 -1.61 14.24
N LYS A 99 -8.78 -2.35 15.33
CA LYS A 99 -9.46 -3.65 15.27
C LYS A 99 -10.87 -3.57 14.67
N LEU A 100 -11.61 -2.49 14.92
CA LEU A 100 -12.92 -2.26 14.32
C LEU A 100 -12.83 -1.98 12.81
N VAL A 101 -11.78 -1.27 12.38
CA VAL A 101 -11.50 -1.03 10.95
C VAL A 101 -11.12 -2.33 10.27
N GLU A 102 -10.19 -3.11 10.84
CA GLU A 102 -9.81 -4.44 10.35
C GLU A 102 -11.02 -5.38 10.27
N ALA A 103 -11.88 -5.40 11.29
CA ALA A 103 -13.10 -6.20 11.29
C ALA A 103 -14.09 -5.75 10.20
N ARG A 104 -14.20 -4.45 9.94
CA ARG A 104 -15.06 -3.90 8.87
C ARG A 104 -14.51 -4.23 7.47
N GLU A 105 -13.20 -4.15 7.28
CA GLU A 105 -12.54 -4.50 6.02
C GLU A 105 -12.60 -6.01 5.78
N GLY A 106 -12.42 -6.82 6.82
CA GLY A 106 -12.64 -8.26 6.78
C GLY A 106 -14.08 -8.62 6.40
N LEU A 107 -15.07 -7.95 6.99
CA LEU A 107 -16.48 -8.14 6.64
C LEU A 107 -16.78 -7.73 5.19
N ALA A 108 -16.22 -6.61 4.74
CA ALA A 108 -16.36 -6.15 3.35
C ALA A 108 -15.77 -7.17 2.35
N THR A 109 -14.60 -7.72 2.67
CA THR A 109 -13.93 -8.76 1.88
C THR A 109 -14.75 -10.05 1.86
N GLN A 110 -15.31 -10.46 3.00
CA GLN A 110 -16.17 -11.63 3.10
C GLN A 110 -17.48 -11.45 2.31
N THR A 111 -18.09 -10.26 2.35
CA THR A 111 -19.27 -9.96 1.53
C THR A 111 -18.96 -10.00 0.04
N ASP A 112 -17.79 -9.52 -0.39
CA ASP A 112 -17.38 -9.56 -1.80
C ASP A 112 -17.12 -11.01 -2.25
N HIS A 113 -16.45 -11.83 -1.43
CA HIS A 113 -16.31 -13.26 -1.69
C HIS A 113 -17.66 -13.98 -1.79
N ARG A 114 -18.61 -13.66 -0.91
CA ARG A 114 -19.96 -14.24 -0.94
C ARG A 114 -20.72 -13.85 -2.21
N LEU A 115 -20.67 -12.58 -2.61
CA LEU A 115 -21.26 -12.07 -3.85
C LEU A 115 -20.66 -12.73 -5.10
N ARG A 116 -19.33 -12.95 -5.12
CA ARG A 116 -18.66 -13.66 -6.21
C ARG A 116 -19.08 -15.13 -6.28
N ALA A 117 -19.24 -15.80 -5.14
CA ALA A 117 -19.71 -17.19 -5.08
C ALA A 117 -21.17 -17.31 -5.56
N GLU A 118 -22.07 -16.42 -5.12
CA GLU A 118 -23.47 -16.38 -5.59
C GLU A 118 -23.58 -16.16 -7.10
N ARG A 119 -22.80 -15.22 -7.66
CA ARG A 119 -22.75 -14.98 -9.12
C ARG A 119 -22.27 -16.22 -9.89
N SER A 120 -21.27 -16.90 -9.36
CA SER A 120 -20.72 -18.10 -9.99
C SER A 120 -21.70 -19.27 -9.95
N LEU A 121 -22.48 -19.43 -8.87
CA LEU A 121 -23.57 -20.41 -8.79
C LEU A 121 -24.70 -20.14 -9.80
N LEU A 122 -25.09 -18.88 -9.98
CA LEU A 122 -26.06 -18.48 -11.00
C LEU A 122 -25.56 -18.79 -12.42
N GLN A 123 -24.28 -18.57 -12.69
CA GLN A 123 -23.66 -18.87 -13.97
C GLN A 123 -23.61 -20.38 -14.25
N VAL A 124 -23.28 -21.20 -13.24
CA VAL A 124 -23.35 -22.67 -13.33
C VAL A 124 -24.79 -23.13 -13.62
N HIS A 125 -25.79 -22.53 -12.96
CA HIS A 125 -27.19 -22.85 -13.19
C HIS A 125 -27.65 -22.50 -14.62
N GLN A 126 -27.26 -21.33 -15.14
CA GLN A 126 -27.54 -20.94 -16.53
C GLN A 126 -26.91 -21.89 -17.54
N LEU A 127 -25.65 -22.31 -17.33
CA LEU A 127 -24.98 -23.27 -18.19
C LEU A 127 -25.61 -24.65 -18.15
N ASN A 128 -26.06 -25.13 -16.98
CA ASN A 128 -26.80 -26.39 -16.86
C ASN A 128 -28.14 -26.34 -17.62
N LEU A 129 -28.87 -25.21 -17.58
CA LEU A 129 -30.11 -25.04 -18.33
C LEU A 129 -29.88 -25.04 -19.86
N LEU A 130 -28.78 -24.41 -20.31
CA LEU A 130 -28.35 -24.47 -21.72
C LEU A 130 -28.02 -25.90 -22.15
N LEU A 131 -27.26 -26.63 -21.32
CA LEU A 131 -26.93 -28.04 -21.58
C LEU A 131 -28.19 -28.91 -21.69
N LEU A 132 -29.12 -28.76 -20.75
CA LEU A 132 -30.40 -29.50 -20.77
C LEU A 132 -31.25 -29.17 -22.00
N ARG A 133 -31.27 -27.92 -22.47
CA ARG A 133 -31.98 -27.53 -23.70
C ARG A 133 -31.36 -28.15 -24.95
N MET A 134 -30.03 -28.24 -25.01
CA MET A 134 -29.36 -28.90 -26.14
C MET A 134 -29.60 -30.41 -26.14
N LEU A 135 -29.59 -31.05 -24.95
CA LEU A 135 -29.88 -32.48 -24.81
C LEU A 135 -31.37 -32.83 -25.06
N ALA A 136 -32.29 -31.90 -24.83
CA ALA A 136 -33.72 -32.07 -25.06
C ALA A 136 -34.18 -31.67 -26.49
N SER A 137 -33.27 -31.18 -27.35
CA SER A 137 -33.59 -30.84 -28.73
C SER A 137 -33.80 -32.13 -29.54
N PRO A 138 -34.95 -32.32 -30.23
CA PRO A 138 -35.19 -33.52 -31.01
C PRO A 138 -34.18 -33.59 -32.15
N SER A 139 -33.43 -34.69 -32.22
CA SER A 139 -32.56 -35.02 -33.35
C SER A 139 -33.38 -34.94 -34.63
N ALA A 140 -33.05 -34.01 -35.52
CA ALA A 140 -33.66 -33.92 -36.83
C ALA A 140 -33.26 -35.16 -37.65
N ALA A 141 -34.20 -36.11 -37.78
CA ALA A 141 -34.44 -37.14 -38.81
C ALA A 141 -33.28 -37.89 -39.52
N ASP A 142 -32.01 -37.66 -39.22
CA ASP A 142 -30.88 -38.42 -39.75
C ASP A 142 -29.92 -38.67 -38.58
N GLY A 143 -29.82 -39.94 -38.17
CA GLY A 143 -29.32 -40.38 -36.86
C GLY A 143 -27.82 -40.22 -36.61
N SER A 144 -27.25 -39.03 -36.79
CA SER A 144 -25.88 -38.72 -36.38
C SER A 144 -25.79 -37.30 -35.83
N PRO A 145 -25.41 -37.11 -34.54
CA PRO A 145 -25.17 -35.78 -34.01
C PRO A 145 -23.98 -35.16 -34.77
N GLY A 146 -24.20 -34.00 -35.40
CA GLY A 146 -23.15 -33.32 -36.16
C GLY A 146 -21.93 -33.03 -35.28
N VAL A 147 -20.73 -33.23 -35.82
CA VAL A 147 -19.43 -33.00 -35.14
C VAL A 147 -19.35 -31.63 -34.45
N HIS A 148 -20.05 -30.62 -34.97
CA HIS A 148 -20.14 -29.29 -34.38
C HIS A 148 -20.93 -29.22 -33.06
N ASP A 149 -21.94 -30.07 -32.84
CA ASP A 149 -22.72 -30.10 -31.58
C ASP A 149 -21.96 -30.86 -30.49
N SER A 150 -21.20 -31.90 -30.87
CA SER A 150 -20.31 -32.62 -29.95
C SER A 150 -19.17 -31.72 -29.43
N ALA A 151 -18.56 -30.92 -30.30
CA ALA A 151 -17.52 -29.96 -29.91
C ALA A 151 -18.04 -28.83 -29.00
N LYS A 152 -19.27 -28.34 -29.25
CA LYS A 152 -19.92 -27.34 -28.39
C LYS A 152 -20.30 -27.91 -27.02
N LEU A 153 -20.79 -29.15 -26.97
CA LEU A 153 -21.05 -29.87 -25.73
C LEU A 153 -19.78 -30.03 -24.89
N ALA A 154 -18.69 -30.51 -25.50
CA ALA A 154 -17.40 -30.66 -24.82
C ALA A 154 -16.86 -29.32 -24.27
N HIS A 155 -17.04 -28.22 -25.01
CA HIS A 155 -16.63 -26.89 -24.55
C HIS A 155 -17.44 -26.40 -23.34
N LEU A 156 -18.77 -26.60 -23.37
CA LEU A 156 -19.65 -26.23 -22.26
C LEU A 156 -19.35 -27.07 -21.01
N GLU A 157 -19.09 -28.37 -21.16
CA GLU A 157 -18.69 -29.25 -20.07
C GLU A 157 -17.36 -28.83 -19.43
N GLN A 158 -16.38 -28.44 -20.27
CA GLN A 158 -15.10 -27.92 -19.79
C GLN A 158 -15.27 -26.62 -19.00
N GLN A 159 -16.09 -25.68 -19.49
CA GLN A 159 -16.40 -24.43 -18.78
C GLN A 159 -17.11 -24.70 -17.44
N LEU A 160 -18.04 -25.66 -17.41
CA LEU A 160 -18.74 -26.08 -16.20
C LEU A 160 -17.79 -26.71 -15.18
N SER A 161 -16.84 -27.53 -15.63
CA SER A 161 -15.80 -28.11 -14.76
C SER A 161 -14.89 -27.04 -14.15
N GLN A 162 -14.47 -26.05 -14.94
CA GLN A 162 -13.62 -24.95 -14.46
C GLN A 162 -14.34 -24.08 -13.43
N LEU A 163 -15.61 -23.75 -13.68
CA LEU A 163 -16.43 -22.97 -12.73
C LEU A 163 -16.72 -23.74 -11.44
N ARG A 164 -16.93 -25.06 -11.51
CA ARG A 164 -17.09 -25.91 -10.32
C ARG A 164 -15.81 -25.97 -9.48
N ALA A 165 -14.65 -26.07 -10.12
CA ALA A 165 -13.35 -26.03 -9.42
C ALA A 165 -13.11 -24.68 -8.73
N ALA A 166 -13.37 -23.56 -9.42
CA ALA A 166 -13.24 -22.23 -8.85
C ALA A 166 -14.20 -21.99 -7.66
N ASN A 167 -15.42 -22.54 -7.72
CA ASN A 167 -16.37 -22.48 -6.60
C ASN A 167 -15.89 -23.29 -5.38
N LEU A 168 -15.29 -24.47 -5.59
CA LEU A 168 -14.72 -25.27 -4.50
C LEU A 168 -13.59 -24.53 -3.77
N ASP A 169 -12.72 -23.84 -4.51
CA ASP A 169 -11.64 -23.03 -3.92
C ASP A 169 -12.20 -21.80 -3.20
N GLY A 170 -13.22 -21.14 -3.76
CA GLY A 170 -13.92 -20.04 -3.10
C GLY A 170 -14.58 -20.45 -1.78
N SER A 171 -15.23 -21.61 -1.73
CA SER A 171 -15.82 -22.16 -0.50
C SER A 171 -14.77 -22.51 0.55
N ARG A 172 -13.59 -23.01 0.15
CA ARG A 172 -12.47 -23.27 1.08
C ARG A 172 -11.96 -21.98 1.73
N LEU A 173 -11.78 -20.92 0.95
CA LEU A 173 -11.36 -19.61 1.45
C LEU A 173 -12.37 -19.00 2.42
N LEU A 174 -13.67 -19.16 2.16
CA LEU A 174 -14.76 -18.77 3.07
C LEU A 174 -14.68 -19.54 4.40
N SER A 175 -14.52 -20.87 4.36
CA SER A 175 -14.37 -21.69 5.57
C SER A 175 -13.09 -21.38 6.36
N GLU A 176 -11.99 -21.05 5.69
CA GLU A 176 -10.75 -20.59 6.36
C GLU A 176 -10.94 -19.23 7.04
N SER A 177 -11.68 -18.31 6.40
CA SER A 177 -12.05 -17.03 6.99
C SER A 177 -12.94 -17.21 8.23
N GLU A 178 -13.95 -18.08 8.16
CA GLU A 178 -14.83 -18.40 9.30
C GLU A 178 -14.05 -19.03 10.46
N ARG A 179 -13.07 -19.89 10.18
CA ARG A 179 -12.16 -20.45 11.20
C ARG A 179 -11.31 -19.37 11.87
N ARG A 180 -10.80 -18.39 11.10
CA ARG A 180 -10.07 -17.24 11.66
C ARG A 180 -10.95 -16.40 12.58
N ILE A 181 -12.20 -16.15 12.19
CA ILE A 181 -13.17 -15.43 13.02
C ILE A 181 -13.46 -16.20 14.31
N SER A 182 -13.73 -17.50 14.23
CA SER A 182 -13.98 -18.33 15.41
C SER A 182 -12.77 -18.40 16.35
N ASN A 183 -11.54 -18.40 15.81
CA ASN A 183 -10.33 -18.32 16.61
C ASN A 183 -10.18 -16.96 17.32
N LEU A 184 -10.52 -15.85 16.65
CA LEU A 184 -10.53 -14.52 17.25
C LEU A 184 -11.58 -14.40 18.37
N GLU A 185 -12.75 -14.99 18.19
CA GLU A 185 -13.81 -15.05 19.22
C GLU A 185 -13.35 -15.85 20.46
N ARG A 186 -12.62 -16.96 20.28
CA ARG A 186 -12.02 -17.71 21.41
C ARG A 186 -10.97 -16.92 22.16
N VAL A 187 -10.12 -16.17 21.46
CA VAL A 187 -9.10 -15.31 22.07
C VAL A 187 -9.74 -14.16 22.87
N LEU A 188 -10.89 -13.65 22.42
CA LEU A 188 -11.66 -12.65 23.15
C LEU A 188 -12.33 -13.22 24.42
N ALA A 189 -12.84 -14.45 24.36
CA ALA A 189 -13.46 -15.12 25.51
C ALA A 189 -12.46 -15.46 26.65
N ILE A 190 -11.19 -15.72 26.34
CA ILE A 190 -10.14 -15.98 27.34
C ILE A 190 -9.80 -14.74 28.17
N ARG A 191 -10.07 -13.52 27.65
CA ARG A 191 -9.72 -12.26 28.31
C ARG A 191 -10.71 -11.78 29.37
N GLU A 192 -11.92 -12.34 29.43
CA GLU A 192 -12.89 -12.01 30.48
C GLU A 192 -12.61 -12.73 31.82
N GLY A 193 -11.60 -13.62 31.87
CA GLY A 193 -11.36 -14.52 33.01
C GLY A 193 -10.18 -14.24 33.94
N THR A 194 -9.36 -13.20 33.74
CA THR A 194 -8.15 -13.02 34.57
C THR A 194 -7.90 -11.58 34.98
N SER A 195 -8.29 -11.24 36.22
CA SER A 195 -7.88 -10.05 36.95
C SER A 195 -7.37 -10.44 38.34
N SER A 196 -6.07 -10.25 38.62
CA SER A 196 -5.54 -10.04 39.97
C SER A 196 -4.06 -9.56 39.99
N THR A 197 -3.92 -8.30 40.42
CA THR A 197 -2.90 -7.66 41.31
C THR A 197 -1.53 -8.30 41.60
N SER A 198 -0.45 -7.51 41.52
CA SER A 198 0.32 -7.09 42.73
C SER A 198 1.20 -5.85 42.49
N SER A 199 1.39 -5.08 43.56
CA SER A 199 2.09 -3.79 43.68
C SER A 199 3.51 -3.93 44.23
N GLY A 200 4.36 -2.92 43.99
CA GLY A 200 5.65 -2.73 44.68
C GLY A 200 6.33 -1.43 44.25
N ARG A 201 6.63 -0.53 45.18
CA ARG A 201 7.07 0.86 44.93
C ARG A 201 8.44 1.17 45.58
N SER A 202 9.21 2.06 44.93
CA SER A 202 10.23 3.05 45.45
C SER A 202 11.74 2.75 45.27
N PRO A 203 12.65 3.77 45.26
CA PRO A 203 12.52 5.16 44.77
C PRO A 203 13.75 5.74 43.99
N THR A 204 13.46 6.74 43.14
CA THR A 204 14.21 7.95 42.69
C THR A 204 15.75 8.09 42.71
N SER A 205 16.31 8.49 41.56
CA SER A 205 17.32 9.57 41.43
C SER A 205 17.41 10.13 39.99
N HIS A 206 17.41 11.45 39.81
CA HIS A 206 17.73 12.20 38.58
C HIS A 206 18.51 13.48 38.97
N PRO A 207 19.21 14.19 38.06
CA PRO A 207 19.51 13.90 36.65
C PRO A 207 20.99 14.12 36.26
N GLN A 208 21.44 13.44 35.20
CA GLN A 208 22.54 13.92 34.36
C GLN A 208 22.11 13.82 32.88
N PRO A 209 22.54 14.76 32.02
CA PRO A 209 22.12 14.78 30.62
C PRO A 209 22.74 13.57 29.90
N PRO A 210 21.95 12.70 29.23
CA PRO A 210 22.51 11.52 28.62
C PRO A 210 23.28 11.90 27.36
N ARG A 211 24.55 11.47 27.32
CA ARG A 211 25.19 11.10 26.04
C ARG A 211 24.28 10.04 25.43
N GLN A 212 23.68 10.31 24.28
CA GLN A 212 22.79 9.37 23.60
C GLN A 212 23.54 8.05 23.35
N ASP A 213 23.03 6.99 23.99
CA ASP A 213 23.57 5.64 23.84
C ASP A 213 23.15 5.10 22.46
N ARG A 214 23.98 5.35 21.44
CA ARG A 214 23.73 4.85 20.07
C ARG A 214 23.81 3.32 19.96
N ALA A 215 24.17 2.62 21.04
CA ALA A 215 24.35 1.17 21.03
C ALA A 215 23.09 0.41 20.61
N ILE A 216 21.90 0.84 21.07
CA ILE A 216 20.65 0.12 20.79
C ILE A 216 20.23 0.26 19.31
N PRO A 217 20.09 1.48 18.72
CA PRO A 217 19.78 1.60 17.30
C PRO A 217 20.81 0.92 16.39
N LEU A 218 22.10 0.98 16.75
CA LEU A 218 23.18 0.33 16.01
C LEU A 218 23.08 -1.20 16.03
N ALA A 219 22.90 -1.80 17.20
CA ALA A 219 22.74 -3.24 17.34
C ALA A 219 21.52 -3.75 16.57
N PHE A 220 20.39 -3.04 16.67
CA PHE A 220 19.20 -3.39 15.91
C PHE A 220 19.40 -3.23 14.39
N ALA A 221 20.03 -2.14 13.94
CA ALA A 221 20.31 -1.96 12.52
C ALA A 221 21.21 -3.08 11.95
N GLN A 222 22.17 -3.56 12.75
CA GLN A 222 23.01 -4.71 12.39
C GLN A 222 22.20 -6.02 12.31
N ALA A 223 21.30 -6.27 13.27
CA ALA A 223 20.43 -7.45 13.26
C ALA A 223 19.54 -7.46 12.00
N ILE A 224 18.91 -6.33 11.67
CA ILE A 224 18.09 -6.23 10.45
C ILE A 224 18.93 -6.35 9.18
N ARG A 225 20.12 -5.75 9.13
CA ARG A 225 21.03 -5.88 7.98
C ARG A 225 21.50 -7.33 7.79
N ALA A 226 21.63 -8.12 8.85
CA ALA A 226 21.98 -9.54 8.74
C ALA A 226 20.89 -10.37 8.03
N LEU A 227 19.61 -9.98 8.14
CA LEU A 227 18.51 -10.63 7.44
C LEU A 227 18.44 -10.26 5.94
N ASP A 228 18.85 -9.04 5.60
CA ASP A 228 18.81 -8.54 4.22
C ASP A 228 20.06 -7.69 3.90
N PRO A 229 21.25 -8.34 3.73
CA PRO A 229 22.52 -7.64 3.57
C PRO A 229 22.58 -6.71 2.36
N ASP A 230 21.92 -7.12 1.27
CA ASP A 230 21.91 -6.40 -0.01
C ASP A 230 20.63 -5.55 -0.19
N GLY A 231 19.70 -5.61 0.77
CA GLY A 231 18.44 -4.86 0.69
C GLY A 231 17.42 -5.43 -0.30
N ARG A 232 17.65 -6.63 -0.86
CA ARG A 232 16.82 -7.22 -1.92
C ARG A 232 15.42 -7.57 -1.41
N LEU A 233 15.31 -8.11 -0.19
CA LEU A 233 14.01 -8.47 0.39
C LEU A 233 13.15 -7.23 0.63
N PHE A 234 13.74 -6.18 1.19
CA PHE A 234 13.07 -4.88 1.35
C PHE A 234 12.66 -4.28 0.01
N ALA A 235 13.58 -4.23 -0.97
CA ALA A 235 13.29 -3.66 -2.27
C ALA A 235 12.14 -4.39 -2.99
N ASP A 236 12.12 -5.72 -2.89
CA ASP A 236 11.05 -6.57 -3.40
C ASP A 236 9.71 -6.32 -2.72
N VAL A 237 9.70 -6.19 -1.39
CA VAL A 237 8.49 -5.82 -0.63
C VAL A 237 7.97 -4.49 -1.12
N PHE A 238 8.80 -3.45 -1.16
CA PHE A 238 8.36 -2.11 -1.54
C PHE A 238 7.85 -2.06 -2.99
N ARG A 239 8.55 -2.73 -3.91
CA ARG A 239 8.12 -2.83 -5.30
C ARG A 239 6.76 -3.49 -5.42
N ARG A 240 6.57 -4.67 -4.81
CA ARG A 240 5.29 -5.38 -4.80
C ARG A 240 4.17 -4.56 -4.17
N THR A 241 4.45 -3.86 -3.07
CA THR A 241 3.45 -3.03 -2.39
C THR A 241 3.02 -1.86 -3.26
N LEU A 242 3.96 -1.16 -3.92
CA LEU A 242 3.63 -0.08 -4.85
C LEU A 242 2.80 -0.60 -6.03
N ASP A 243 3.19 -1.73 -6.60
CA ASP A 243 2.49 -2.32 -7.74
C ASP A 243 1.05 -2.74 -7.37
N THR A 244 0.89 -3.32 -6.18
CA THR A 244 -0.42 -3.67 -5.61
C THR A 244 -1.27 -2.43 -5.40
N LEU A 245 -0.67 -1.36 -4.87
CA LEU A 245 -1.37 -0.10 -4.61
C LEU A 245 -1.79 0.60 -5.92
N TYR A 246 -0.95 0.55 -6.95
CA TYR A 246 -1.30 1.06 -8.28
C TYR A 246 -2.45 0.29 -8.90
N ASP A 247 -2.50 -1.02 -8.67
CA ASP A 247 -3.50 -1.92 -9.25
C ASP A 247 -3.58 -1.73 -10.77
N GLY A 248 -2.41 -1.79 -11.40
CA GLY A 248 -2.27 -1.49 -12.83
C GLY A 248 -3.13 -2.41 -13.70
N ALA A 249 -3.27 -3.67 -13.32
CA ALA A 249 -4.07 -4.64 -14.08
C ALA A 249 -5.54 -4.24 -14.23
N HIS A 250 -6.13 -3.50 -13.29
CA HIS A 250 -7.51 -3.04 -13.40
C HIS A 250 -7.62 -1.56 -13.80
N THR A 251 -6.62 -0.75 -13.46
CA THR A 251 -6.72 0.71 -13.57
C THR A 251 -5.81 1.33 -14.62
N GLY A 252 -4.80 0.58 -15.09
CA GLY A 252 -3.69 1.08 -15.91
C GLY A 252 -2.81 2.12 -15.24
N ARG A 253 -2.98 2.33 -13.93
CA ARG A 253 -2.13 3.25 -13.16
C ARG A 253 -0.76 2.63 -12.93
N PHE A 254 0.25 3.48 -12.88
CA PHE A 254 1.65 3.10 -12.67
C PHE A 254 2.44 4.17 -11.93
N ARG A 255 1.82 5.26 -11.46
CA ARG A 255 2.52 6.37 -10.81
C ARG A 255 1.77 6.93 -9.61
N TRP A 256 2.54 7.45 -8.63
CA TRP A 256 2.03 7.89 -7.33
C TRP A 256 0.98 9.00 -7.39
N ASP A 257 1.09 9.94 -8.32
CA ASP A 257 0.15 11.06 -8.47
C ASP A 257 -1.24 10.61 -8.97
N GLN A 258 -1.36 9.44 -9.61
CA GLN A 258 -2.64 8.85 -10.04
C GLN A 258 -3.46 8.24 -8.89
N LEU A 259 -2.85 8.06 -7.70
CA LEU A 259 -3.52 7.50 -6.55
C LEU A 259 -4.36 8.55 -5.80
N LEU A 260 -5.54 8.12 -5.35
CA LEU A 260 -6.40 8.87 -4.47
C LEU A 260 -5.75 9.07 -3.10
N LYS A 261 -6.17 10.11 -2.38
CA LYS A 261 -5.64 10.42 -1.04
C LYS A 261 -5.86 9.28 -0.04
N THR A 262 -6.99 8.58 -0.14
CA THR A 262 -7.31 7.41 0.69
C THR A 262 -6.34 6.28 0.43
N GLU A 263 -6.10 5.92 -0.84
CA GLU A 263 -5.13 4.89 -1.24
C GLU A 263 -3.73 5.20 -0.72
N LYS A 264 -3.27 6.45 -0.88
CA LYS A 264 -1.96 6.91 -0.38
C LYS A 264 -1.79 6.73 1.14
N THR A 265 -2.89 6.80 1.89
CA THR A 265 -2.87 6.66 3.35
C THR A 265 -2.66 5.20 3.78
N HIS A 266 -3.10 4.23 2.97
CA HIS A 266 -2.99 2.80 3.26
C HIS A 266 -1.64 2.18 2.89
N LEU A 267 -0.77 2.92 2.17
CA LEU A 267 0.56 2.39 1.79
C LEU A 267 1.36 1.89 3.00
N GLY A 268 1.37 2.65 4.10
CA GLY A 268 2.07 2.24 5.32
C GLY A 268 1.60 0.89 5.86
N THR A 269 0.28 0.68 5.92
CA THR A 269 -0.32 -0.59 6.37
C THR A 269 0.00 -1.74 5.41
N LEU A 270 -0.03 -1.51 4.10
CA LEU A 270 0.33 -2.55 3.14
C LEU A 270 1.82 -2.95 3.25
N VAL A 271 2.71 -1.98 3.47
CA VAL A 271 4.13 -2.26 3.70
C VAL A 271 4.31 -3.07 4.99
N GLU A 272 3.61 -2.71 6.06
CA GLU A 272 3.64 -3.46 7.33
C GLU A 272 3.24 -4.94 7.12
N ILE A 273 2.13 -5.17 6.42
CA ILE A 273 1.64 -6.53 6.12
C ILE A 273 2.67 -7.31 5.28
N GLU A 274 3.25 -6.69 4.26
CA GLU A 274 4.23 -7.35 3.40
C GLU A 274 5.56 -7.63 4.12
N LEU A 275 6.01 -6.73 4.99
CA LEU A 275 7.20 -6.98 5.83
C LEU A 275 6.95 -8.14 6.80
N ARG A 276 5.75 -8.26 7.38
CA ARG A 276 5.36 -9.39 8.23
C ARG A 276 5.41 -10.73 7.50
N ARG A 277 5.24 -10.72 6.17
CA ARG A 277 5.33 -11.92 5.31
C ARG A 277 6.77 -12.23 4.88
N ALA A 278 7.57 -11.20 4.65
CA ALA A 278 8.91 -11.32 4.08
C ALA A 278 9.99 -11.56 5.14
N PHE A 279 9.81 -11.05 6.36
CA PHE A 279 10.79 -11.15 7.44
C PHE A 279 10.28 -12.03 8.59
N PRO A 280 11.18 -12.68 9.34
CA PRO A 280 10.83 -13.45 10.53
C PRO A 280 10.53 -12.55 11.74
N PHE A 281 9.81 -11.45 11.54
CA PHE A 281 9.39 -10.56 12.60
C PHE A 281 8.19 -11.18 13.33
N ARG A 282 8.22 -11.12 14.66
CA ARG A 282 7.10 -11.50 15.52
C ARG A 282 6.21 -10.28 15.76
N ASP A 283 5.01 -10.52 16.26
CA ASP A 283 4.16 -9.44 16.73
C ASP A 283 4.75 -8.83 18.00
N GLY A 284 4.86 -7.49 18.04
CA GLY A 284 5.23 -6.78 19.27
C GLY A 284 4.15 -6.91 20.35
N GLN A 285 4.55 -6.74 21.60
CA GLN A 285 3.62 -6.68 22.74
C GLN A 285 2.80 -5.36 22.75
N TYR A 286 3.42 -4.28 22.29
CA TYR A 286 2.98 -2.90 22.28
C TYR A 286 3.17 -2.22 20.92
N LEU A 287 4.19 -2.61 20.14
CA LEU A 287 4.51 -2.04 18.82
C LEU A 287 4.23 -3.05 17.69
N ASP A 288 4.46 -2.63 16.45
CA ASP A 288 4.10 -3.41 15.25
C ASP A 288 4.85 -4.74 15.16
N PHE A 289 6.13 -4.75 15.57
CA PHE A 289 7.05 -5.88 15.39
C PHE A 289 7.99 -6.12 16.59
N GLU A 290 8.45 -7.37 16.71
CA GLU A 290 9.57 -7.79 17.56
C GLU A 290 10.56 -8.64 16.77
N HIS A 291 11.85 -8.37 16.92
CA HIS A 291 12.92 -9.17 16.34
C HIS A 291 14.14 -9.19 17.27
N GLU A 292 14.62 -10.39 17.62
CA GLU A 292 15.78 -10.60 18.50
C GLU A 292 15.71 -9.80 19.82
N GLY A 293 14.51 -9.68 20.41
CA GLY A 293 14.31 -8.92 21.64
C GLY A 293 14.20 -7.40 21.47
N PHE A 294 14.35 -6.89 20.24
CA PHE A 294 14.04 -5.51 19.90
C PHE A 294 12.59 -5.39 19.47
N GLU A 295 11.81 -4.66 20.24
CA GLU A 295 10.46 -4.27 19.87
C GLU A 295 10.47 -2.91 19.15
N PHE A 296 9.84 -2.81 17.98
CA PHE A 296 9.87 -1.61 17.15
C PHE A 296 8.57 -1.35 16.40
N ASP A 297 8.33 -0.07 16.10
CA ASP A 297 7.22 0.42 15.29
C ASP A 297 7.71 0.80 13.89
N LEU A 298 6.89 0.60 12.86
CA LEU A 298 7.20 0.95 11.48
C LEU A 298 6.55 2.28 11.10
N LYS A 299 7.35 3.18 10.54
CA LYS A 299 6.85 4.41 9.91
C LYS A 299 7.33 4.53 8.49
N PHE A 300 6.37 4.74 7.59
CA PHE A 300 6.59 4.87 6.16
C PHE A 300 6.34 6.30 5.70
N SER A 301 7.15 6.80 4.75
CA SER A 301 6.93 8.09 4.09
C SER A 301 7.51 8.12 2.68
N VAL A 302 6.76 8.64 1.70
CA VAL A 302 7.29 8.88 0.34
C VAL A 302 8.15 10.14 0.23
N SER A 303 8.13 11.01 1.25
CA SER A 303 8.77 12.35 1.22
C SER A 303 9.77 12.57 2.35
N ASN A 304 10.31 11.49 2.94
CA ASN A 304 11.17 11.56 4.11
C ASN A 304 10.57 12.36 5.27
N ASN A 305 9.25 12.39 5.39
CA ASN A 305 8.55 13.14 6.43
C ASN A 305 7.64 12.19 7.20
N TRP A 306 8.25 11.42 8.10
CA TRP A 306 7.55 10.47 8.95
C TRP A 306 6.71 11.20 9.99
N MET A 307 5.46 10.78 10.13
CA MET A 307 4.57 11.26 11.17
C MET A 307 4.71 10.33 12.38
N ILE A 308 5.36 10.82 13.43
CA ILE A 308 5.66 10.09 14.66
C ILE A 308 4.61 10.44 15.71
N PRO A 309 3.74 9.51 16.10
CA PRO A 309 2.82 9.69 17.22
C PRO A 309 3.55 9.85 18.56
N ALA A 310 2.94 10.56 19.51
CA ALA A 310 3.56 10.84 20.81
C ALA A 310 3.78 9.56 21.65
N GLU A 311 2.98 8.52 21.44
CA GLU A 311 3.14 7.22 22.08
C GLU A 311 4.42 6.47 21.69
N LEU A 312 5.09 6.89 20.61
CA LEU A 312 6.36 6.31 20.19
C LEU A 312 7.57 6.97 20.86
N ILE A 313 7.37 7.99 21.68
CA ILE A 313 8.46 8.57 22.47
C ILE A 313 9.00 7.50 23.44
N GLY A 314 10.33 7.33 23.45
CA GLY A 314 11.05 6.29 24.18
C GLY A 314 10.99 4.91 23.52
N LYS A 315 10.56 4.83 22.24
CA LYS A 315 10.43 3.57 21.49
C LYS A 315 11.34 3.56 20.27
N LEU A 316 11.70 2.36 19.83
CA LEU A 316 12.46 2.15 18.60
C LEU A 316 11.52 2.24 17.40
N CYS A 317 11.93 2.97 16.37
CA CYS A 317 11.17 3.13 15.14
C CYS A 317 12.03 2.79 13.93
N MET A 318 11.51 1.94 13.06
CA MET A 318 12.03 1.75 11.72
C MET A 318 11.39 2.77 10.78
N LEU A 319 12.22 3.63 10.21
CA LEU A 319 11.85 4.72 9.32
C LEU A 319 12.15 4.31 7.88
N VAL A 320 11.10 4.13 7.09
CA VAL A 320 11.20 3.70 5.70
C VAL A 320 10.76 4.81 4.75
N THR A 321 11.53 5.02 3.70
CA THR A 321 11.11 5.84 2.56
C THR A 321 11.28 5.10 1.24
N VAL A 322 10.39 5.39 0.29
CA VAL A 322 10.48 4.89 -1.08
C VAL A 322 10.15 6.03 -2.02
N ASN A 323 10.98 6.20 -3.04
CA ASN A 323 10.78 7.13 -4.12
C ASN A 323 10.80 6.35 -5.46
N ASP A 324 9.61 6.02 -5.96
CA ASP A 324 9.48 5.23 -7.20
C ASP A 324 10.05 5.99 -8.42
N SER A 325 9.80 7.30 -8.50
CA SER A 325 10.30 8.16 -9.58
C SER A 325 11.82 8.27 -9.66
N ARG A 326 12.55 8.05 -8.56
CA ARG A 326 14.02 7.95 -8.55
C ARG A 326 14.50 6.50 -8.50
N SER A 327 13.59 5.53 -8.39
CA SER A 327 13.85 4.12 -8.14
C SER A 327 14.85 3.88 -7.00
N ILE A 328 14.62 4.56 -5.88
CA ILE A 328 15.41 4.38 -4.66
C ILE A 328 14.51 4.22 -3.45
N TRP A 329 15.06 3.64 -2.39
CA TRP A 329 14.43 3.54 -1.08
C TRP A 329 15.48 3.66 0.02
N SER A 330 15.03 3.86 1.26
CA SER A 330 15.91 3.83 2.43
C SER A 330 15.17 3.29 3.64
N ALA A 331 15.88 2.57 4.49
CA ALA A 331 15.41 2.15 5.81
C ALA A 331 16.45 2.49 6.85
N GLY A 332 16.02 3.16 7.90
CA GLY A 332 16.86 3.51 9.04
C GLY A 332 16.12 3.30 10.35
N VAL A 333 16.86 3.39 11.43
CA VAL A 333 16.39 3.14 12.78
C VAL A 333 16.61 4.39 13.61
N LEU A 334 15.64 4.72 14.43
CA LEU A 334 15.77 5.78 15.42
C LEU A 334 15.05 5.41 16.70
N GLU A 335 15.72 5.58 17.84
CA GLU A 335 15.02 5.65 19.12
C GLU A 335 14.44 7.06 19.28
N ILE A 336 13.11 7.14 19.33
CA ILE A 336 12.42 8.43 19.33
C ILE A 336 12.53 9.07 20.71
N THR A 337 13.34 10.11 20.84
CA THR A 337 13.41 10.91 22.08
C THR A 337 12.76 12.28 21.87
N PRO A 338 12.25 12.94 22.93
CA PRO A 338 11.53 14.22 22.80
C PRO A 338 12.29 15.32 22.06
N GLY A 339 13.63 15.32 22.12
CA GLY A 339 14.48 16.30 21.44
C GLY A 339 14.70 16.05 19.94
N LEU A 340 14.33 14.87 19.44
CA LEU A 340 14.52 14.48 18.03
C LEU A 340 13.24 14.65 17.19
N VAL A 341 12.14 15.00 17.85
CA VAL A 341 10.85 15.25 17.23
C VAL A 341 10.42 16.70 17.48
N ARG A 342 9.79 17.32 16.49
CA ARG A 342 9.20 18.65 16.65
C ARG A 342 8.05 18.58 17.63
N GLN A 343 8.03 19.44 18.64
CA GLN A 343 6.92 19.50 19.57
C GLN A 343 5.62 19.90 18.85
N GLY A 344 4.61 19.03 18.91
CA GLY A 344 3.19 19.35 18.70
C GLY A 344 2.83 20.13 17.42
N THR A 345 3.32 19.72 16.25
CA THR A 345 3.08 20.48 15.01
C THR A 345 1.77 20.15 14.29
N ASN A 346 1.21 18.95 14.44
CA ASN A 346 0.01 18.55 13.69
C ASN A 346 -1.25 18.46 14.57
N ARG A 347 -2.40 18.70 13.94
CA ARG A 347 -3.75 18.69 14.53
C ARG A 347 -4.13 17.34 15.17
N ASP A 348 -3.45 16.26 14.80
CA ASP A 348 -3.61 14.89 15.29
C ASP A 348 -2.60 14.51 16.38
N GLY A 349 -1.75 15.45 16.84
CA GLY A 349 -0.73 15.20 17.85
C GLY A 349 0.51 14.47 17.34
N LYS A 350 0.62 14.22 16.02
CA LYS A 350 1.82 13.61 15.43
C LYS A 350 2.90 14.66 15.18
N ALA A 351 4.12 14.28 15.46
CA ALA A 351 5.31 15.08 15.23
C ALA A 351 6.04 14.64 13.95
N THR A 352 6.96 15.47 13.49
CA THR A 352 7.94 15.12 12.46
C THR A 352 9.34 15.25 13.05
N LEU A 353 10.36 14.64 12.44
CA LEU A 353 11.73 14.72 12.95
C LEU A 353 12.29 16.15 12.85
N THR A 354 13.10 16.52 13.84
CA THR A 354 13.99 17.69 13.78
C THR A 354 15.17 17.41 12.84
N PRO A 355 15.94 18.44 12.41
CA PRO A 355 17.20 18.21 11.69
C PRO A 355 18.16 17.28 12.44
N GLU A 356 18.25 17.43 13.76
CA GLU A 356 19.05 16.59 14.64
C GLU A 356 18.51 15.15 14.67
N GLY A 357 17.19 14.98 14.72
CA GLY A 357 16.52 13.68 14.60
C GLY A 357 16.83 12.97 13.29
N ARG A 358 16.86 13.71 12.17
CA ARG A 358 17.24 13.16 10.86
C ARG A 358 18.71 12.75 10.81
N ALA A 359 19.60 13.55 11.40
CA ALA A 359 21.03 13.26 11.47
C ALA A 359 21.37 12.11 12.45
N ALA A 360 20.46 11.80 13.37
CA ALA A 360 20.60 10.71 14.34
C ALA A 360 20.10 9.35 13.83
N ILE A 361 19.53 9.28 12.62
CA ILE A 361 19.06 8.02 12.04
C ILE A 361 20.25 7.10 11.80
N GLU A 362 20.17 5.89 12.34
CA GLU A 362 21.10 4.81 12.05
C GLU A 362 20.61 4.05 10.81
N TRP A 363 21.27 4.23 9.68
CA TRP A 363 20.80 3.69 8.41
C TRP A 363 21.13 2.20 8.27
N ILE A 364 20.10 1.39 7.96
CA ILE A 364 20.25 0.00 7.52
C ILE A 364 20.60 -0.02 6.03
N HIS A 365 19.85 0.74 5.24
CA HIS A 365 20.05 0.96 3.81
C HIS A 365 19.72 2.41 3.48
N LEU A 366 20.64 3.12 2.81
CA LEU A 366 20.45 4.52 2.43
C LEU A 366 20.55 4.66 0.91
N GLU A 367 19.52 5.26 0.32
CA GLU A 367 19.33 5.40 -1.14
C GLU A 367 19.63 4.12 -1.93
N ALA A 368 19.24 2.97 -1.37
CA ALA A 368 19.38 1.67 -2.03
C ALA A 368 18.47 1.56 -3.25
N GLN A 369 18.88 0.73 -4.22
CA GLN A 369 18.18 0.59 -5.49
C GLN A 369 16.82 -0.10 -5.29
N LEU A 370 15.77 0.49 -5.87
CA LEU A 370 14.46 -0.12 -6.02
C LEU A 370 14.36 -0.73 -7.44
N PRO A 371 13.75 -1.91 -7.62
CA PRO A 371 13.41 -2.40 -8.95
C PRO A 371 12.62 -1.37 -9.75
N GLU A 372 13.10 -1.10 -10.95
CA GLU A 372 12.61 -0.02 -11.80
C GLU A 372 11.14 -0.24 -12.20
N ASN A 373 10.37 0.85 -12.18
CA ASN A 373 9.10 0.94 -12.87
C ASN A 373 9.34 1.59 -14.24
N VAL A 374 9.52 0.79 -15.28
CA VAL A 374 9.93 1.24 -16.62
C VAL A 374 9.06 2.39 -17.14
N LEU A 375 7.74 2.37 -16.89
CA LEU A 375 6.82 3.40 -17.37
C LEU A 375 7.09 4.79 -16.75
N LEU A 376 7.69 4.86 -15.57
CA LEU A 376 8.06 6.14 -14.93
C LEU A 376 9.29 6.80 -15.56
N HIS A 377 10.16 6.00 -16.18
CA HIS A 377 11.45 6.44 -16.72
C HIS A 377 11.50 6.47 -18.24
N MET A 378 10.36 6.21 -18.88
CA MET A 378 10.19 6.44 -20.31
C MET A 378 9.77 7.88 -20.59
N PRO A 379 10.15 8.44 -21.75
CA PRO A 379 9.62 9.73 -22.21
C PRO A 379 8.09 9.73 -22.16
N ALA A 380 7.50 10.84 -21.70
CA ALA A 380 6.05 10.95 -21.55
C ALA A 380 5.30 10.75 -22.87
N GLU A 381 5.92 11.12 -24.00
CA GLU A 381 5.41 10.87 -25.34
C GLU A 381 5.33 9.37 -25.63
N ASP A 382 6.38 8.60 -25.37
CA ASP A 382 6.39 7.15 -25.57
C ASP A 382 5.33 6.47 -24.73
N VAL A 383 5.19 6.86 -23.47
CA VAL A 383 4.14 6.34 -22.59
C VAL A 383 2.75 6.66 -23.16
N SER A 384 2.53 7.90 -23.64
CA SER A 384 1.27 8.25 -24.30
C SER A 384 0.99 7.33 -25.49
N HIS A 385 2.00 7.07 -26.33
CA HIS A 385 1.88 6.17 -27.46
C HIS A 385 1.57 4.73 -27.06
N ILE A 386 2.19 4.20 -26.00
CA ILE A 386 1.92 2.86 -25.46
C ILE A 386 0.43 2.69 -25.12
N PHE A 387 -0.22 3.73 -24.60
CA PHE A 387 -1.63 3.67 -24.22
C PHE A 387 -2.61 4.08 -25.34
N LYS A 388 -2.16 4.55 -26.51
CA LYS A 388 -3.03 4.91 -27.65
C LYS A 388 -3.80 3.72 -28.28
N PRO A 389 -3.19 2.53 -28.47
CA PRO A 389 -3.90 1.40 -29.06
C PRO A 389 -5.15 0.98 -28.26
N ARG A 390 -6.24 0.69 -28.98
CA ARG A 390 -7.51 0.29 -28.37
C ARG A 390 -7.46 -1.10 -27.74
N SER A 391 -6.74 -2.03 -28.35
CA SER A 391 -6.65 -3.41 -27.86
C SER A 391 -5.53 -3.57 -26.83
N ALA A 392 -5.76 -4.43 -25.82
CA ALA A 392 -4.74 -4.78 -24.83
C ALA A 392 -3.47 -5.32 -25.49
N GLN A 393 -3.62 -6.18 -26.51
CA GLN A 393 -2.49 -6.70 -27.27
C GLN A 393 -1.74 -5.58 -28.01
N GLY A 394 -2.45 -4.64 -28.64
CA GLY A 394 -1.81 -3.53 -29.34
C GLY A 394 -0.97 -2.65 -28.42
N ARG A 395 -1.43 -2.42 -27.19
CA ARG A 395 -0.67 -1.66 -26.18
C ARG A 395 0.58 -2.41 -25.73
N VAL A 396 0.50 -3.73 -25.53
CA VAL A 396 1.66 -4.55 -25.18
C VAL A 396 2.69 -4.60 -26.32
N ASN A 397 2.22 -4.68 -27.57
CA ASN A 397 3.11 -4.60 -28.74
C ASN A 397 3.84 -3.24 -28.77
N GLU A 398 3.12 -2.14 -28.53
CA GLU A 398 3.72 -0.79 -28.49
C GLU A 398 4.68 -0.62 -27.30
N LEU A 399 4.39 -1.21 -26.13
CA LEU A 399 5.31 -1.25 -24.98
C LEU A 399 6.65 -1.88 -25.38
N LEU A 400 6.60 -3.09 -25.94
CA LEU A 400 7.81 -3.81 -26.31
C LEU A 400 8.55 -3.18 -27.49
N ARG A 401 7.85 -2.44 -28.36
CA ARG A 401 8.46 -1.66 -29.45
C ARG A 401 9.19 -0.43 -28.95
N ARG A 402 8.74 0.22 -27.86
CA ARG A 402 9.34 1.47 -27.36
C ARG A 402 10.30 1.27 -26.20
N ALA A 403 10.15 0.19 -25.44
CA ALA A 403 10.98 -0.11 -24.28
C ALA A 403 12.10 -1.11 -24.62
N GLU A 404 12.66 -1.01 -25.84
CA GLU A 404 13.79 -1.85 -26.25
C GLU A 404 14.97 -1.71 -25.28
N GLY A 405 15.66 -2.82 -25.02
CA GLY A 405 16.79 -2.89 -24.09
C GLY A 405 16.43 -2.72 -22.62
N LYS A 406 15.15 -2.56 -22.26
CA LYS A 406 14.70 -2.40 -20.86
C LYS A 406 14.10 -3.69 -20.31
N LEU A 407 14.34 -3.94 -19.02
CA LEU A 407 13.77 -5.07 -18.32
C LEU A 407 12.31 -4.77 -17.92
N ILE A 408 11.37 -5.46 -18.54
CA ILE A 408 9.93 -5.25 -18.37
C ILE A 408 9.35 -6.39 -17.54
N ARG A 409 8.81 -6.06 -16.38
CA ARG A 409 8.12 -7.01 -15.50
C ARG A 409 6.70 -7.29 -16.02
N HIS A 410 6.19 -8.48 -15.74
CA HIS A 410 4.81 -8.84 -16.09
C HIS A 410 3.80 -7.86 -15.52
N VAL A 411 3.98 -7.35 -14.30
CA VAL A 411 3.06 -6.38 -13.71
C VAL A 411 2.98 -5.07 -14.51
N THR A 412 4.07 -4.65 -15.15
CA THR A 412 4.09 -3.53 -16.10
C THR A 412 3.30 -3.88 -17.36
N THR A 413 3.46 -5.10 -17.86
CA THR A 413 2.67 -5.61 -18.99
C THR A 413 1.17 -5.67 -18.64
N GLU A 414 0.82 -6.09 -17.42
CA GLU A 414 -0.56 -6.13 -16.93
C GLU A 414 -1.14 -4.73 -16.79
N ALA A 415 -0.35 -3.76 -16.32
CA ALA A 415 -0.74 -2.36 -16.25
C ALA A 415 -1.04 -1.78 -17.64
N VAL A 416 -0.17 -2.06 -18.61
CA VAL A 416 -0.38 -1.63 -20.00
C VAL A 416 -1.56 -2.36 -20.64
N ALA A 417 -1.69 -3.67 -20.43
CA ALA A 417 -2.78 -4.47 -20.97
C ALA A 417 -4.13 -4.13 -20.30
N MET A 418 -4.10 -3.68 -19.04
CA MET A 418 -5.25 -3.61 -18.13
C MET A 418 -5.94 -4.97 -17.99
N GLN A 419 -5.13 -6.04 -17.90
CA GLN A 419 -5.57 -7.43 -17.81
C GLN A 419 -4.52 -8.27 -17.09
N GLN A 420 -4.95 -9.27 -16.32
CA GLN A 420 -4.08 -10.23 -15.63
C GLN A 420 -3.69 -11.41 -16.55
N ASP A 421 -3.20 -11.12 -17.76
CA ASP A 421 -2.84 -12.15 -18.75
C ASP A 421 -1.49 -11.89 -19.45
N ALA A 422 -0.55 -11.23 -18.77
CA ALA A 422 0.75 -10.81 -19.32
C ALA A 422 1.49 -11.90 -20.09
N ALA A 423 1.63 -13.11 -19.54
CA ALA A 423 2.34 -14.20 -20.21
C ALA A 423 1.73 -14.56 -21.58
N ARG A 424 0.39 -14.52 -21.69
CA ARG A 424 -0.32 -14.73 -22.97
C ARG A 424 -0.04 -13.58 -23.94
N ARG A 425 -0.05 -12.34 -23.45
CA ARG A 425 0.18 -11.14 -24.26
C ARG A 425 1.60 -11.06 -24.80
N VAL A 426 2.60 -11.33 -23.97
CA VAL A 426 4.01 -11.42 -24.36
C VAL A 426 4.19 -12.47 -25.44
N ARG A 427 3.55 -13.64 -25.30
CA ARG A 427 3.64 -14.70 -26.32
C ARG A 427 3.08 -14.27 -27.67
N PHE A 428 1.95 -13.56 -27.70
CA PHE A 428 1.43 -13.03 -28.96
C PHE A 428 2.24 -11.84 -29.48
N ALA A 429 2.81 -11.03 -28.60
CA ALA A 429 3.67 -9.93 -29.00
C ALA A 429 4.93 -10.42 -29.72
N ARG A 430 5.53 -11.54 -29.28
CA ARG A 430 6.63 -12.21 -29.99
C ARG A 430 6.29 -12.48 -31.46
N GLN A 431 5.09 -12.99 -31.73
CA GLN A 431 4.65 -13.30 -33.09
C GLN A 431 4.35 -12.03 -33.89
N ALA A 432 3.71 -11.04 -33.24
CA ALA A 432 3.30 -9.80 -33.90
C ALA A 432 4.47 -8.87 -34.23
N LEU A 433 5.52 -8.87 -33.41
CA LEU A 433 6.69 -8.00 -33.55
C LEU A 433 7.85 -8.65 -34.31
N GLN A 434 7.79 -9.97 -34.55
CA GLN A 434 8.81 -10.68 -35.32
C GLN A 434 9.01 -10.09 -36.73
N PRO A 435 7.97 -9.73 -37.51
CA PRO A 435 8.15 -9.11 -38.82
C PRO A 435 8.84 -7.74 -38.78
N GLU A 436 8.86 -7.09 -37.61
CA GLU A 436 9.52 -5.80 -37.37
C GLU A 436 10.98 -5.95 -36.90
N GLY A 437 11.50 -7.18 -36.88
CA GLY A 437 12.88 -7.46 -36.45
C GLY A 437 13.06 -7.44 -34.93
N ILE A 438 11.97 -7.42 -34.15
CA ILE A 438 12.05 -7.33 -32.70
C ILE A 438 11.99 -8.74 -32.08
N LEU A 439 13.06 -9.09 -31.37
CA LEU A 439 13.09 -10.21 -30.45
C LEU A 439 12.52 -9.79 -29.10
N VAL A 440 11.85 -10.73 -28.45
CA VAL A 440 11.50 -10.62 -27.04
C VAL A 440 12.19 -11.77 -26.33
N LEU A 441 13.03 -11.49 -25.36
CA LEU A 441 13.75 -12.48 -24.57
C LEU A 441 13.08 -12.59 -23.19
N ASP A 442 13.09 -13.79 -22.62
CA ASP A 442 12.58 -14.06 -21.27
C ASP A 442 13.57 -14.97 -20.55
N ARG A 443 13.24 -15.46 -19.35
CA ARG A 443 14.11 -16.34 -18.54
C ARG A 443 14.75 -17.52 -19.31
N ARG A 444 14.15 -18.01 -20.39
CA ARG A 444 14.70 -19.12 -21.18
C ARG A 444 15.87 -18.70 -22.07
N HIS A 445 16.04 -17.41 -22.30
CA HIS A 445 17.01 -16.82 -23.22
C HIS A 445 18.05 -15.99 -22.44
N ARG A 446 18.33 -16.35 -21.18
CA ARG A 446 19.24 -15.58 -20.30
C ARG A 446 20.67 -15.53 -20.82
N GLU A 447 21.16 -16.65 -21.34
CA GLU A 447 22.51 -16.74 -21.92
C GLU A 447 22.63 -15.82 -23.14
N LEU A 448 21.64 -15.87 -24.04
CA LEU A 448 21.56 -14.98 -25.19
C LEU A 448 21.45 -13.49 -24.78
N ALA A 449 20.61 -13.16 -23.79
CA ALA A 449 20.49 -11.78 -23.30
C ALA A 449 21.83 -11.28 -22.73
N ALA A 450 22.53 -12.10 -21.95
CA ALA A 450 23.85 -11.76 -21.40
C ALA A 450 24.91 -11.61 -22.50
N HIS A 451 24.92 -12.50 -23.50
CA HIS A 451 25.82 -12.45 -24.66
C HIS A 451 25.61 -11.19 -25.49
N LEU A 452 24.35 -10.74 -25.62
CA LEU A 452 23.99 -9.49 -26.30
C LEU A 452 24.15 -8.25 -25.41
N GLU A 453 24.73 -8.39 -24.21
CA GLU A 453 24.91 -7.30 -23.24
C GLU A 453 23.60 -6.59 -22.84
N LEU A 454 22.48 -7.31 -22.88
CA LEU A 454 21.16 -6.85 -22.45
C LEU A 454 20.91 -7.17 -20.97
N PRO A 455 19.97 -6.46 -20.31
CA PRO A 455 19.47 -6.87 -19.01
C PRO A 455 18.97 -8.32 -19.06
N VAL A 456 19.45 -9.15 -18.12
CA VAL A 456 19.17 -10.59 -18.09
C VAL A 456 17.83 -10.83 -17.38
N PRO A 457 16.77 -11.28 -18.09
CA PRO A 457 15.45 -11.43 -17.50
C PRO A 457 15.35 -12.62 -16.53
N ASP A 458 14.68 -12.43 -15.40
CA ASP A 458 14.24 -13.51 -14.52
C ASP A 458 12.79 -13.94 -14.77
N GLN A 459 12.22 -14.69 -13.83
CA GLN A 459 10.84 -15.13 -13.89
C GLN A 459 9.89 -13.94 -13.96
N ASN A 460 8.95 -14.01 -14.91
CA ASN A 460 7.97 -12.96 -15.17
C ASN A 460 8.58 -11.63 -15.65
N GLU A 461 9.75 -11.69 -16.28
CA GLU A 461 10.41 -10.55 -16.90
C GLU A 461 10.71 -10.84 -18.36
N VAL A 462 10.74 -9.77 -19.14
CA VAL A 462 11.11 -9.80 -20.55
C VAL A 462 11.96 -8.60 -20.92
N VAL A 463 12.80 -8.75 -21.93
CA VAL A 463 13.47 -7.63 -22.61
C VAL A 463 13.18 -7.75 -24.09
N SER A 464 12.84 -6.66 -24.75
CA SER A 464 12.70 -6.61 -26.21
C SER A 464 13.90 -5.91 -26.83
N VAL A 465 14.25 -6.28 -28.06
CA VAL A 465 15.35 -5.66 -28.80
C VAL A 465 15.18 -5.90 -30.28
N ARG A 466 15.43 -4.89 -31.12
CA ARG A 466 15.53 -5.08 -32.57
C ARG A 466 16.88 -5.70 -32.94
N VAL A 467 16.85 -6.71 -33.80
CA VAL A 467 18.04 -7.37 -34.34
C VAL A 467 18.11 -7.25 -35.85
N ALA A 468 19.32 -7.28 -36.39
CA ALA A 468 19.59 -7.23 -37.82
C ALA A 468 20.55 -8.36 -38.22
N LEU A 469 20.44 -8.79 -39.47
CA LEU A 469 21.44 -9.68 -40.08
C LEU A 469 22.75 -8.91 -40.24
N VAL A 470 23.84 -9.53 -39.85
CA VAL A 470 25.20 -8.98 -39.99
C VAL A 470 26.09 -9.97 -40.71
N ASP A 471 27.00 -9.44 -41.52
CA ASP A 471 27.98 -10.26 -42.23
C ASP A 471 29.06 -10.78 -41.26
N ASP A 472 29.81 -11.80 -41.68
CA ASP A 472 30.94 -12.32 -40.90
C ASP A 472 32.04 -11.28 -40.66
N GLN A 473 32.10 -10.27 -41.53
CA GLN A 473 33.03 -9.15 -41.50
C GLN A 473 32.38 -7.86 -40.95
N ASP A 474 31.49 -7.95 -39.95
CA ASP A 474 30.96 -6.75 -39.28
C ASP A 474 32.14 -5.92 -38.72
N PRO A 475 32.39 -4.70 -39.25
CA PRO A 475 33.59 -3.93 -38.94
C PRO A 475 33.69 -3.49 -37.48
N ASP A 476 32.59 -3.53 -36.73
CA ASP A 476 32.53 -3.05 -35.35
C ASP A 476 32.49 -4.18 -34.31
N GLU A 477 32.67 -5.44 -34.74
CA GLU A 477 32.75 -6.62 -33.86
C GLU A 477 31.61 -6.74 -32.84
N ARG A 478 30.39 -6.34 -33.21
CA ARG A 478 29.21 -6.39 -32.32
C ARG A 478 28.99 -7.81 -31.77
N PRO A 479 28.57 -7.94 -30.49
CA PRO A 479 28.13 -9.23 -29.97
C PRO A 479 26.99 -9.78 -30.84
N ALA A 480 27.25 -10.95 -31.42
CA ALA A 480 26.38 -11.57 -32.42
C ALA A 480 26.13 -13.04 -32.10
N PHE A 481 24.98 -13.55 -32.51
CA PHE A 481 24.56 -14.92 -32.32
C PHE A 481 24.09 -15.53 -33.64
N HIS A 482 24.11 -16.85 -33.74
CA HIS A 482 23.63 -17.56 -34.93
C HIS A 482 22.24 -18.12 -34.68
N ALA A 483 21.30 -17.81 -35.58
CA ALA A 483 19.94 -18.34 -35.55
C ALA A 483 19.35 -18.33 -36.96
N ASP A 484 18.52 -19.34 -37.28
CA ASP A 484 17.90 -19.51 -38.60
C ASP A 484 18.87 -19.41 -39.79
N GLY A 485 20.11 -19.89 -39.62
CA GLY A 485 21.13 -19.90 -40.67
C GLY A 485 21.77 -18.53 -40.95
N GLY A 486 21.45 -17.49 -40.17
CA GLY A 486 22.06 -16.17 -40.24
C GLY A 486 22.81 -15.80 -38.96
N ARG A 487 23.72 -14.83 -39.08
CA ARG A 487 24.37 -14.17 -37.95
C ARG A 487 23.62 -12.89 -37.64
N TRP A 488 23.25 -12.71 -36.37
CA TRP A 488 22.38 -11.63 -35.90
C TRP A 488 23.06 -10.84 -34.79
N ALA A 489 22.90 -9.52 -34.81
CA ALA A 489 23.33 -8.63 -33.74
C ALA A 489 22.23 -7.61 -33.42
N ILE A 490 22.38 -6.89 -32.31
CA ILE A 490 21.50 -5.75 -32.00
C ILE A 490 21.56 -4.74 -33.16
N ALA A 491 20.40 -4.38 -33.66
CA ALA A 491 20.25 -3.49 -34.80
C ALA A 491 20.58 -2.05 -34.43
N ARG A 492 21.29 -1.35 -35.31
CA ARG A 492 21.48 0.10 -35.28
C ARG A 492 20.35 0.79 -36.02
N PRO A 493 20.06 2.08 -35.78
CA PRO A 493 18.98 2.79 -36.47
C PRO A 493 19.00 2.67 -38.00
N GLU A 494 20.18 2.61 -38.61
CA GLU A 494 20.40 2.47 -40.05
C GLU A 494 20.22 1.05 -40.59
N ASP A 495 20.26 0.02 -39.73
CA ASP A 495 20.13 -1.37 -40.16
C ASP A 495 18.71 -1.63 -40.71
N PRO A 496 18.60 -2.38 -41.83
CA PRO A 496 17.32 -2.65 -42.46
C PRO A 496 16.44 -3.50 -41.55
N THR A 497 15.16 -3.17 -41.50
CA THR A 497 14.18 -3.99 -40.79
C THR A 497 13.93 -5.28 -41.57
N VAL A 498 14.33 -6.40 -40.98
CA VAL A 498 14.07 -7.75 -41.48
C VAL A 498 13.38 -8.57 -40.38
N PRO A 499 12.60 -9.61 -40.71
CA PRO A 499 11.96 -10.43 -39.69
C PRO A 499 12.97 -11.11 -38.76
N ALA A 500 12.77 -11.00 -37.44
CA ALA A 500 13.67 -11.58 -36.43
C ALA A 500 13.68 -13.12 -36.50
N PRO A 501 14.79 -13.78 -36.11
CA PRO A 501 14.87 -15.23 -36.15
C PRO A 501 13.99 -15.89 -35.09
N LEU A 502 13.59 -17.13 -35.34
CA LEU A 502 12.93 -17.97 -34.35
C LEU A 502 13.98 -18.62 -33.44
N LEU A 503 14.00 -18.19 -32.17
CA LEU A 503 14.88 -18.78 -31.18
C LEU A 503 14.42 -20.20 -30.84
N THR A 504 15.29 -21.18 -31.05
CA THR A 504 15.05 -22.56 -30.61
C THR A 504 15.49 -22.72 -29.16
N ARG A 505 15.10 -23.80 -28.48
CA ARG A 505 15.45 -24.04 -27.07
C ARG A 505 16.96 -24.17 -26.78
N ALA A 506 17.81 -24.24 -27.80
CA ALA A 506 19.25 -24.51 -27.70
C ALA A 506 20.14 -23.30 -28.06
N THR A 507 19.55 -22.13 -28.30
CA THR A 507 20.20 -20.83 -28.51
C THR A 507 19.89 -19.92 -27.34
#